data_AF-A0A9E7GN82-F1
#
_entry.id   AF-A0A9E7GN82-F1
#
_cell.length_a   1.000
_cell.length_b   1.000
_cell.length_c   1.000
_cell.angle_alpha   90.00
_cell.angle_beta   90.00
_cell.angle_gamma   90.00
#
_symmetry.space_group_name_H-M   'P 1'
#
loop_
_entity.id
_entity.type
_entity.pdbx_description
1 polymer ?
#
loop_
_entity_poly.entity_id
_entity_poly.type
_entity_poly.pdbx_seq_one_letter_code
_entity_poly.pdbx_strand_id
1 'polypeptide(L)'
;MEVQRERRIYELGSLPPFLLVFAGEVEGLEHRWNQHGLGGDNLTGECRRLHPGPVSLMHWSGKGKPWDRLDAGNPCPVDQLWKPYDLYVRPSSGASSIAAT
;
A
#
# COMPACT_ATOMS: atom_id res chain seq x y z
N MET A 1 9.42 1.46 16.21
CA MET A 1 8.90 0.51 17.22
C MET A 1 8.63 1.16 18.58
N GLU A 2 9.22 2.31 18.90
CA GLU A 2 8.98 2.98 20.20
C GLU A 2 7.51 3.31 20.44
N VAL A 3 6.81 3.87 19.44
CA VAL A 3 5.36 4.17 19.55
C VAL A 3 4.53 2.92 19.89
N GLN A 4 4.92 1.73 19.41
CA GLN A 4 4.23 0.47 19.74
C GLN A 4 4.31 0.08 21.22
N ARG A 5 5.28 0.63 21.98
CA ARG A 5 5.40 0.39 23.42
C ARG A 5 4.37 1.16 24.24
N GLU A 6 3.95 2.33 23.73
CA GLU A 6 2.97 3.20 24.39
C GLU A 6 1.55 2.92 23.92
N ARG A 7 1.37 2.70 22.60
CA ARG A 7 0.07 2.43 21.99
C ARG A 7 0.17 1.47 20.82
N ARG A 8 -0.85 0.62 20.67
CA ARG A 8 -0.89 -0.35 19.58
C ARG A 8 -1.25 0.32 18.25
N ILE A 9 -0.32 0.38 17.30
CA ILE A 9 -0.54 1.00 15.96
C ILE A 9 -0.81 -0.02 14.85
N TYR A 10 -0.61 -1.31 15.14
CA TYR A 10 -1.00 -2.44 14.31
C TYR A 10 -1.07 -3.73 15.14
N GLU A 11 -1.85 -4.70 14.66
CA GLU A 11 -1.91 -6.06 15.18
C GLU A 11 -0.72 -6.88 14.69
N LEU A 12 -0.17 -7.75 15.54
CA LEU A 12 0.90 -8.66 15.12
C LEU A 12 0.33 -9.70 14.15
N GLY A 13 0.94 -9.77 12.97
CA GLY A 13 0.66 -10.80 11.96
C GLY A 13 1.69 -11.93 11.98
N SER A 14 1.84 -12.61 10.85
CA SER A 14 2.76 -13.73 10.67
C SER A 14 4.24 -13.35 10.54
N LEU A 15 4.57 -12.09 10.22
CA LEU A 15 5.95 -11.70 9.96
C LEU A 15 6.87 -11.83 11.20
N PRO A 16 6.50 -11.34 12.40
CA PRO A 16 7.33 -11.56 13.60
C PRO A 16 7.59 -13.05 13.92
N PRO A 17 6.60 -13.96 13.97
CA PRO A 17 6.87 -15.37 14.23
C PRO A 17 7.68 -16.03 13.10
N PHE A 18 7.47 -15.64 11.84
CA PHE A 18 8.30 -16.11 10.72
C PHE A 18 9.78 -15.78 10.93
N LEU A 19 10.09 -14.53 11.29
CA LEU A 19 11.48 -14.12 11.53
C LEU A 19 12.10 -14.80 12.76
N LEU A 20 11.30 -15.18 13.76
CA LEU A 20 11.78 -15.93 14.92
C LEU A 20 12.11 -17.39 14.58
N VAL A 21 11.26 -18.05 13.78
CA VAL A 21 11.45 -19.45 13.38
C VAL A 21 12.67 -19.62 12.47
N PHE A 22 12.87 -18.68 11.54
CA PHE A 22 13.97 -18.72 10.56
C PHE A 22 15.13 -17.78 10.94
N ALA A 23 15.29 -17.47 12.22
CA ALA A 23 16.37 -16.59 12.68
C ALA A 23 17.74 -17.21 12.35
N GLY A 24 18.57 -16.48 11.59
CA GLY A 24 19.88 -16.96 11.11
C GLY A 24 19.83 -17.75 9.79
N GLU A 25 18.64 -18.06 9.28
CA GLU A 25 18.42 -18.82 8.03
C GLU A 25 17.86 -17.92 6.90
N VAL A 26 17.76 -16.60 7.13
CA VAL A 26 17.24 -15.61 6.18
C VAL A 26 18.36 -14.79 5.58
N GLU A 27 18.31 -14.61 4.26
CA GLU A 27 19.26 -13.78 3.51
C GLU A 27 18.64 -12.44 3.12
N GLY A 28 19.47 -11.40 3.11
CA GLY A 28 19.07 -10.07 2.68
C GLY A 28 18.85 -9.99 1.16
N LEU A 29 17.78 -9.33 0.74
CA LEU A 29 17.53 -9.01 -0.66
C LEU A 29 17.65 -7.50 -0.91
N GLU A 30 18.09 -7.13 -2.11
CA GLU A 30 18.12 -5.73 -2.53
C GLU A 30 16.72 -5.09 -2.46
N HIS A 31 16.65 -3.81 -2.08
CA HIS A 31 15.40 -3.05 -1.98
C HIS A 31 14.56 -3.07 -3.26
N ARG A 32 15.17 -3.23 -4.43
CA ARG A 32 14.46 -3.31 -5.72
C ARG A 32 13.42 -4.44 -5.76
N TRP A 33 13.63 -5.50 -4.98
CA TRP A 33 12.75 -6.67 -4.91
C TRP A 33 11.64 -6.54 -3.86
N ASN A 34 11.64 -5.47 -3.06
CA ASN A 34 10.57 -5.20 -2.10
C ASN A 34 10.56 -3.71 -1.69
N GLN A 35 10.11 -2.82 -2.60
CA GLN A 35 9.83 -1.43 -2.25
C GLN A 35 8.57 -1.35 -1.38
N HIS A 36 8.73 -1.60 -0.08
CA HIS A 36 7.65 -1.69 0.88
C HIS A 36 7.34 -0.36 1.57
N GLY A 37 6.27 -0.33 2.36
CA GLY A 37 5.83 0.85 3.10
C GLY A 37 5.12 1.89 2.24
N LEU A 38 4.74 1.55 1.00
CA LEU A 38 4.04 2.47 0.10
C LEU A 38 2.60 2.75 0.55
N GLY A 39 2.09 1.95 1.50
CA GLY A 39 0.83 2.22 2.18
C GLY A 39 0.87 3.41 3.13
N GLY A 40 1.99 4.14 3.21
CA GLY A 40 2.16 5.38 3.97
C GLY A 40 2.35 5.16 5.47
N ASP A 41 2.54 6.26 6.18
CA ASP A 41 2.67 6.23 7.63
C ASP A 41 1.34 5.84 8.30
N ASN A 42 1.40 4.93 9.28
CA ASN A 42 0.20 4.40 9.95
C ASN A 42 -0.43 5.37 10.97
N LEU A 43 0.25 6.47 11.30
CA LEU A 43 -0.21 7.49 12.25
C LEU A 43 -0.69 8.75 11.51
N THR A 44 0.16 9.31 10.65
CA THR A 44 -0.09 10.59 9.97
C THR A 44 -0.71 10.41 8.59
N GLY A 45 -0.64 9.20 8.02
CA GLY A 45 -1.12 8.92 6.67
C GLY A 45 -0.21 9.47 5.57
N GLU A 46 0.97 9.98 5.91
CA GLU A 46 1.89 10.61 4.96
C GLU A 46 2.40 9.63 3.89
N CYS A 47 2.57 10.16 2.68
CA CYS A 47 3.11 9.42 1.56
C CYS A 47 4.59 9.14 1.74
N ARG A 48 5.00 7.89 1.53
CA ARG A 48 6.41 7.49 1.55
C ARG A 48 7.02 7.63 0.15
N ARG A 49 8.23 8.17 0.07
CA ARG A 49 9.02 8.19 -1.17
C ARG A 49 9.63 6.82 -1.45
N LEU A 50 9.89 6.54 -2.72
CA LEU A 50 10.64 5.34 -3.12
C LEU A 50 12.09 5.43 -2.62
N HIS A 51 12.67 4.29 -2.27
CA HIS A 51 14.11 4.24 -2.03
C HIS A 51 14.87 4.50 -3.35
N PRO A 52 16.07 5.10 -3.31
CA PRO A 52 16.87 5.33 -4.50
C PRO A 52 17.22 4.03 -5.25
N GLY A 53 17.39 4.12 -6.56
CA GLY A 53 17.79 3.00 -7.42
C GLY A 53 16.64 2.38 -8.23
N PRO A 54 16.94 1.31 -9.00
CA PRO A 54 15.93 0.63 -9.79
C PRO A 54 14.89 -0.05 -8.91
N VAL A 55 13.66 -0.14 -9.42
CA VAL A 55 12.53 -0.81 -8.76
C VAL A 55 12.04 -1.94 -9.64
N SER A 56 11.87 -3.12 -9.06
CA SER A 56 11.33 -4.30 -9.76
C SER A 56 10.03 -4.78 -9.13
N LEU A 57 9.85 -4.58 -7.82
CA LEU A 57 8.62 -4.89 -7.11
C LEU A 57 8.24 -3.75 -6.16
N MET A 58 6.98 -3.32 -6.25
CA MET A 58 6.36 -2.30 -5.38
C MET A 58 5.37 -2.94 -4.42
N HIS A 59 5.40 -2.55 -3.15
CA HIS A 59 4.60 -3.15 -2.10
C HIS A 59 3.92 -2.09 -1.21
N TRP A 60 2.61 -1.94 -1.38
CA TRP A 60 1.71 -1.12 -0.55
C TRP A 60 1.37 -1.79 0.79
N SER A 61 2.40 -2.13 1.57
CA SER A 61 2.24 -2.59 2.95
C SER A 61 1.76 -1.43 3.83
N GLY A 62 0.93 -1.71 4.84
CA GLY A 62 0.30 -0.71 5.69
C GLY A 62 -1.18 -0.53 5.36
N LYS A 63 -1.78 0.54 5.91
CA LYS A 63 -3.24 0.77 5.83
C LYS A 63 -3.69 1.46 4.55
N GLY A 64 -2.88 2.34 3.96
CA GLY A 64 -3.29 3.08 2.78
C GLY A 64 -3.14 2.27 1.50
N LYS A 65 -4.22 1.66 1.01
CA LYS A 65 -4.19 0.95 -0.27
C LYS A 65 -4.35 1.94 -1.43
N PRO A 66 -3.71 1.67 -2.59
CA PRO A 66 -3.71 2.61 -3.69
C PRO A 66 -5.11 2.83 -4.26
N TRP A 67 -5.91 1.77 -4.42
CA TRP A 67 -7.30 1.87 -4.89
C TRP A 67 -8.17 2.74 -3.96
N ASP A 68 -8.09 2.52 -2.64
CA ASP A 68 -8.87 3.30 -1.66
C ASP A 68 -8.54 4.79 -1.74
N ARG A 69 -7.26 5.14 -1.87
CA ARG A 69 -6.80 6.54 -1.99
C ARG A 69 -7.17 7.18 -3.32
N LEU A 70 -7.08 6.42 -4.41
CA LEU A 70 -7.48 6.84 -5.75
C LEU A 70 -8.99 7.12 -5.80
N ASP A 71 -9.80 6.22 -5.26
CA ASP A 71 -11.25 6.37 -5.20
C ASP A 71 -11.68 7.54 -4.30
N ALA A 72 -10.94 7.79 -3.21
CA ALA A 72 -11.15 8.94 -2.34
C ALA A 72 -10.66 10.28 -2.94
N GLY A 73 -10.02 10.26 -4.12
CA GLY A 73 -9.50 11.48 -4.76
C GLY A 73 -8.30 12.11 -4.04
N ASN A 74 -7.65 11.37 -3.13
CA ASN A 74 -6.47 11.83 -2.38
C ASN A 74 -5.29 10.84 -2.51
N PRO A 75 -4.78 10.61 -3.73
CA PRO A 75 -3.71 9.65 -3.97
C PRO A 75 -2.34 10.18 -3.54
N CYS A 76 -1.48 9.27 -3.10
CA CYS A 76 -0.05 9.54 -3.10
C CYS A 76 0.49 9.54 -4.54
N PRO A 77 1.56 10.28 -4.85
CA PRO A 77 2.14 10.27 -6.21
C PRO A 77 2.47 8.86 -6.72
N VAL A 78 2.89 7.95 -5.84
CA VAL A 78 3.21 6.56 -6.18
C VAL A 78 1.98 5.73 -6.57
N ASP A 79 0.78 6.07 -6.08
CA ASP A 79 -0.45 5.31 -6.34
C ASP A 79 -0.86 5.39 -7.82
N GLN A 80 -0.46 6.47 -8.51
CA GLN A 80 -0.67 6.62 -9.95
C GLN A 80 0.06 5.56 -10.78
N LEU A 81 1.15 4.97 -10.26
CA LEU A 81 1.84 3.85 -10.93
C LEU A 81 1.03 2.56 -10.86
N TRP A 82 0.18 2.41 -9.84
CA TRP A 82 -0.71 1.26 -9.71
C TRP A 82 -1.96 1.40 -10.59
N LYS A 83 -2.51 2.61 -10.72
CA LYS A 83 -3.77 2.91 -11.42
C LYS A 83 -3.96 2.23 -12.79
N PRO A 84 -2.96 2.16 -13.70
CA PRO A 84 -3.14 1.50 -15.01
C PRO A 84 -3.38 0.00 -14.92
N TYR A 85 -3.06 -0.61 -13.78
CA TYR A 85 -3.23 -2.04 -13.50
C TYR A 85 -4.52 -2.33 -12.71
N ASP A 86 -5.33 -1.31 -12.42
CA ASP A 86 -6.65 -1.52 -11.84
C ASP A 86 -7.58 -2.14 -12.88
N LEU A 87 -7.98 -3.38 -12.64
CA LEU A 87 -8.88 -4.13 -13.51
C LEU A 87 -10.35 -3.97 -13.11
N TYR A 88 -10.64 -3.19 -12.06
CA TYR A 88 -12.01 -3.00 -11.60
C TYR A 88 -12.82 -2.18 -12.63
N VAL A 89 -13.74 -2.86 -13.31
CA VAL A 89 -14.71 -2.22 -14.18
C VAL A 89 -15.88 -1.75 -13.33
N ARG A 90 -16.00 -0.42 -13.16
CA ARG A 90 -17.19 0.14 -12.52
C ARG A 90 -18.42 -0.25 -13.34
N PRO A 91 -19.49 -0.77 -12.72
CA PRO A 91 -20.75 -0.97 -13.42
C PRO A 91 -21.15 0.35 -14.06
N SER A 92 -21.47 0.35 -15.36
CA SER A 92 -21.99 1.54 -16.02
C SER A 92 -23.21 1.99 -15.24
N SER A 93 -23.12 3.10 -14.52
CA SER A 93 -24.28 3.78 -13.98
C SER A 93 -25.14 4.12 -15.18
N GLY A 94 -26.20 3.33 -15.38
CA GLY A 94 -27.08 3.46 -16.53
C GLY A 94 -27.50 4.92 -16.68
N ALA A 95 -27.04 5.55 -17.75
CA ALA A 95 -27.53 6.84 -18.17
C ALA A 95 -28.96 6.64 -18.69
N SER A 96 -29.93 6.57 -17.79
CA SER A 96 -31.32 6.82 -18.11
C SER A 96 -31.60 8.31 -17.87
N SER A 97 -30.98 9.16 -18.67
CA SER A 97 -31.53 10.48 -18.96
C SER A 97 -32.64 10.27 -19.99
N ILE A 98 -33.80 9.78 -19.55
CA ILE A 98 -35.03 9.93 -20.31
C ILE A 98 -35.52 11.35 -19.99
N ALA A 99 -35.22 12.27 -20.90
CA ALA A 99 -35.90 13.55 -20.99
C ALA A 99 -37.39 13.27 -21.25
N ALA A 100 -38.24 13.54 -20.26
CA ALA A 100 -39.68 13.65 -20.48
C ALA A 100 -39.95 15.11 -20.91
N THR A 101 -40.32 15.26 -22.17
CA THR A 101 -41.01 16.45 -22.71
C THR A 101 -42.49 16.11 -22.82
#